data_AF-A0A7X7S878-F1
#
_entry.id   AF-A0A7X7S878-F1
#
_cell.length_a   1.000
_cell.length_b   1.000
_cell.length_c   1.000
_cell.angle_alpha   90.00
_cell.angle_beta   90.00
_cell.angle_gamma   90.00
#
_symmetry.space_group_name_H-M   'P 1'
#
loop_
_entity.id
_entity.type
_entity.pdbx_description
1 polymer ?
#
loop_
_entity_poly.entity_id
_entity_poly.type
_entity_poly.pdbx_seq_one_letter_code
_entity_poly.pdbx_strand_id
1 'polypeptide(L)' 'METIKIDTDFITLGQLLKITDLINTGGEAKYFLLENKVYLNDVLENRRGKKLYPGDKIKINHLKFVISK' A
#
# COMPACT_ATOMS: atom_id res chain seq x y z
N MET A 1 12.90 -5.46 -1.62
CA MET A 1 11.57 -5.87 -1.13
C MET A 1 11.55 -5.51 0.33
N GLU A 2 10.71 -4.55 0.67
CA GLU A 2 10.69 -3.92 1.99
C GLU A 2 9.57 -4.52 2.83
N THR A 3 9.82 -4.67 4.12
CA THR A 3 8.86 -5.26 5.06
C THR A 3 8.26 -4.16 5.92
N ILE A 4 6.93 -4.03 5.86
CA ILE A 4 6.17 -3.06 6.62
C ILE A 4 5.57 -3.77 7.81
N LYS A 5 6.13 -3.50 8.99
CA LYS A 5 5.62 -4.01 10.26
C LYS A 5 4.41 -3.20 10.69
N ILE A 6 3.35 -3.89 11.08
CA ILE A 6 2.12 -3.28 11.59
C ILE A 6 1.78 -3.86 12.96
N ASP A 7 1.46 -3.00 13.91
CA ASP A 7 1.01 -3.41 15.25
C ASP A 7 -0.51 -3.68 15.30
N THR A 8 -1.23 -3.25 14.26
CA THR A 8 -2.67 -3.44 14.08
C THR A 8 -2.97 -4.73 13.31
N ASP A 9 -4.23 -5.18 13.32
CA ASP A 9 -4.64 -6.36 12.54
C ASP A 9 -4.56 -6.14 11.03
N PHE A 10 -4.67 -4.89 10.59
CA PHE A 10 -4.52 -4.48 9.20
C PHE A 10 -4.12 -3.00 9.11
N ILE A 11 -3.58 -2.61 7.97
CA ILE A 11 -3.50 -1.21 7.54
C ILE A 11 -4.26 -1.03 6.23
N THR A 12 -4.56 0.21 5.85
CA THR A 12 -5.14 0.50 4.54
C THR A 12 -4.07 0.78 3.51
N LEU A 13 -4.39 0.60 2.23
CA LEU A 13 -3.48 0.94 1.13
C LEU A 13 -3.05 2.42 1.20
N GLY A 14 -3.95 3.34 1.52
CA GLY A 14 -3.60 4.75 1.73
C GLY A 14 -2.63 4.97 2.89
N GLN A 15 -2.73 4.20 3.98
CA GLN A 15 -1.76 4.25 5.08
C GLN A 15 -0.41 3.69 4.66
N LEU A 16 -0.38 2.58 3.91
CA LEU A 16 0.85 2.04 3.35
C LEU A 16 1.58 3.11 2.50
N LEU A 17 0.87 3.76 1.60
CA LEU A 17 1.43 4.84 0.75
C LEU A 17 2.04 5.96 1.61
N LYS A 18 1.39 6.32 2.72
CA LYS A 18 1.90 7.35 3.62
C LYS A 18 3.12 6.88 4.42
N ILE A 19 3.11 5.64 4.92
CA ILE A 19 4.22 5.07 5.71
C ILE A 19 5.48 4.89 4.84
N THR A 20 5.29 4.63 3.55
CA THR A 20 6.37 4.44 2.57
C THR A 20 6.82 5.74 1.91
N ASP A 21 6.40 6.89 2.44
CA ASP A 21 6.69 8.25 1.93
C ASP A 21 6.37 8.45 0.43
N LEU A 22 5.44 7.66 -0.12
CA LEU A 22 4.96 7.81 -1.50
C LEU A 22 3.95 8.96 -1.65
N ILE A 23 3.31 9.33 -0.53
CA ILE A 23 2.41 10.48 -0.43
C ILE A 23 2.66 11.22 0.89
N ASN A 24 2.44 12.53 0.88
CA ASN A 24 2.59 13.37 2.07
C ASN A 24 1.25 13.53 2.82
N THR A 25 0.14 13.54 2.10
CA THR A 25 -1.19 13.73 2.68
C THR A 25 -2.16 12.60 2.32
N GLY A 26 -3.17 12.38 3.17
CA GLY A 26 -4.20 11.37 2.90
C GLY A 26 -5.07 11.69 1.67
N GLY A 27 -5.11 12.95 1.24
CA GLY A 27 -5.79 13.40 0.03
C GLY A 27 -5.07 12.99 -1.26
N GLU A 28 -3.74 12.99 -1.24
CA GLU A 28 -2.90 12.58 -2.38
C GLU A 28 -3.07 11.12 -2.77
N ALA A 29 -3.48 10.25 -1.84
CA ALA A 29 -3.70 8.83 -2.10
C ALA A 29 -4.63 8.57 -3.29
N LYS A 30 -5.65 9.43 -3.51
CA LYS A 30 -6.57 9.28 -4.64
C LYS A 30 -5.83 9.49 -5.97
N TYR A 31 -5.06 10.57 -6.09
CA TYR A 31 -4.33 10.91 -7.31
C TYR A 31 -3.20 9.92 -7.56
N PHE A 32 -2.47 9.55 -6.51
CA PHE A 32 -1.40 8.55 -6.59
C PHE A 32 -1.89 7.22 -7.17
N LEU A 33 -3.04 6.72 -6.72
CA LEU A 33 -3.63 5.45 -7.20
C LEU A 33 -4.27 5.55 -8.59
N LEU A 34 -4.51 6.76 -9.11
CA LEU A 34 -4.95 6.97 -10.49
C LEU A 34 -3.76 6.99 -11.45
N GLU A 35 -2.63 7.55 -11.02
CA GLU A 35 -1.43 7.70 -11.85
C GLU A 35 -0.50 6.47 -11.79
N ASN A 36 -0.50 5.75 -10.67
CA ASN A 36 0.39 4.61 -10.44
C ASN A 36 -0.37 3.29 -10.43
N LYS A 37 0.20 2.27 -11.06
CA LYS A 37 -0.34 0.90 -11.01
C LYS A 37 0.10 0.24 -9.72
N VAL A 38 -0.86 0.00 -8.83
CA VAL A 38 -0.67 -0.74 -7.58
C VAL A 38 -1.27 -2.13 -7.72
N TYR A 39 -0.50 -3.14 -7.35
CA TYR A 39 -0.92 -4.53 -7.35
C TYR A 39 -0.88 -5.08 -5.93
N LEU A 40 -1.97 -5.73 -5.51
CA LEU A 40 -2.07 -6.50 -4.29
C LEU A 40 -2.16 -7.97 -4.66
N ASN A 41 -1.16 -8.77 -4.27
CA ASN A 41 -1.08 -10.20 -4.61
C ASN A 41 -1.31 -10.45 -6.12
N ASP A 42 -0.61 -9.67 -6.95
CA ASP A 42 -0.68 -9.68 -8.43
C ASP A 42 -2.00 -9.21 -9.05
N VAL A 43 -2.96 -8.73 -8.25
CA VAL A 43 -4.23 -8.15 -8.71
C VAL A 43 -4.17 -6.62 -8.64
N LEU A 44 -4.56 -5.94 -9.72
CA LEU A 44 -4.61 -4.47 -9.75
C LEU A 44 -5.60 -3.95 -8.69
N GLU A 45 -5.16 -3.01 -7.87
CA GLU A 45 -5.96 -2.40 -6.80
C GLU A 45 -5.75 -0.89 -6.79
N ASN A 46 -6.85 -0.13 -6.75
CA ASN A 46 -6.84 1.34 -6.81
C ASN A 46 -7.68 1.98 -5.69
N ARG A 47 -8.19 1.19 -4.74
CA ARG A 47 -9.00 1.69 -3.63
C ARG A 47 -8.08 2.00 -2.45
N ARG A 48 -7.93 3.29 -2.13
CA ARG A 48 -7.17 3.74 -0.94
C ARG A 48 -7.61 3.11 0.38
N GLY A 49 -8.90 2.75 0.50
CA GLY A 49 -9.49 2.12 1.68
C GLY A 49 -9.36 0.59 1.72
N LYS A 50 -8.69 -0.02 0.74
CA LYS A 50 -8.44 -1.47 0.75
C LYS A 50 -7.59 -1.83 1.97
N LYS A 51 -8.07 -2.80 2.75
CA LYS A 51 -7.33 -3.36 3.89
C LYS A 51 -6.24 -4.31 3.40
N LEU A 52 -5.09 -4.22 4.04
CA LEU A 52 -3.90 -5.03 3.83
C LEU A 52 -3.57 -5.74 5.15
N TYR A 53 -3.38 -7.05 5.07
CA TYR A 53 -3.16 -7.93 6.20
C TYR A 53 -1.74 -8.49 6.18
N PRO A 54 -1.20 -8.94 7.34
CA PRO A 54 0.09 -9.63 7.37
C PRO A 54 0.14 -10.78 6.36
N GLY A 55 1.19 -10.82 5.55
CA GLY A 55 1.37 -11.74 4.43
C GLY A 55 1.03 -11.15 3.06
N ASP A 56 0.28 -10.05 3.00
CA ASP A 56 -0.05 -9.38 1.73
C ASP A 56 1.19 -8.78 1.07
N LYS A 57 1.28 -8.97 -0.25
CA LYS A 57 2.35 -8.45 -1.10
C LYS A 57 1.83 -7.32 -1.95
N ILE A 58 2.45 -6.15 -1.82
CA ILE A 58 2.09 -4.96 -2.58
C ILE A 58 3.22 -4.64 -3.54
N LYS A 59 2.88 -4.40 -4.81
CA LYS A 59 3.82 -3.95 -5.83
C LYS A 59 3.35 -2.63 -6.42
N ILE A 60 4.22 -1.62 -6.38
CA ILE A 60 3.96 -0.27 -6.88
C ILE A 60 5.11 0.10 -7.78
N ASN A 61 4.89 0.17 -9.09
CA ASN A 61 5.96 0.38 -10.08
C ASN A 61 7.13 -0.62 -9.88
N HIS A 62 8.29 -0.12 -9.42
CA HIS A 62 9.50 -0.90 -9.13
C HIS A 62 9.63 -1.30 -7.65
N LEU A 63 8.78 -0.76 -6.78
CA LEU A 63 8.77 -0.99 -5.34
C LEU A 63 7.94 -2.23 -5.00
N LYS A 64 8.40 -2.97 -4.00
CA LYS A 64 7.73 -4.18 -3.50
C LYS A 64 7.71 -4.15 -1.98
N PHE A 65 6.53 -4.23 -1.41
CA PHE A 65 6.27 -4.22 0.03
C PHE A 65 5.62 -5.53 0.45
N VAL A 66 5.90 -5.96 1.67
CA VAL A 66 5.16 -7.03 2.35
C VAL A 66 4.73 -6.57 3.70
N ILE A 67 3.46 -6.79 4.01
CA ILE A 67 2.95 -6.54 5.36
C ILE A 67 3.38 -7.68 6.26
N SER A 68 3.99 -7.36 7.39
CA SER A 68 4.25 -8.31 8.46
C SER A 68 3.69 -7.79 9.77
N LYS A 69 3.41 -8.70 10.69
CA LYS A 69 3.21 -8.36 12.10
C LYS A 69 4.56 -8.37 12.81
#